data_AF-A0A4Q7BE15-F1
#
_entry.id   AF-A0A4Q7BE15-F1
#
_cell.length_a   1.000
_cell.length_b   1.000
_cell.length_c   1.000
_cell.angle_alpha   90.00
_cell.angle_beta   90.00
_cell.angle_gamma   90.00
#
_symmetry.space_group_name_H-M   'P 1'
#
loop_
_entity.id
_entity.type
_entity.pdbx_description
1 polymer ?
#
loop_
_entity_poly.entity_id
_entity_poly.type
_entity_poly.pdbx_seq_one_letter_code
_entity_poly.pdbx_strand_id
1 'polypeptide(L)'
;MSLDHEVVQLFKEQVFPLSEKLTEMLNEHYSHQTERRGCGFTQATRVLAEYINFPRDQIEGTDLKIFQDYDFKKLKKIIDQKSLYDLEIEDWHNLDQNVSIQNFIRQAKEDDFKTLVEQEVRFQANLRKVSQSAQLEESKIICAMLEDVILPKSARETGYIEIQTLSEKPKVGSCPMAEAFFLKIAHRSMLRQGSINIFVDDQNQPLLIEKMNMGDNHSCINLQPLIMNGIRIPVGSLFSVEYDIEQITDKSPNKEFKGFIIPYQAIQKFWFLRLTTLAISPENRKRAFSTHFEQQVHNGLFSPDTTLLKQLDDVAKSQLSALSLG
;
A
#
# COMPACT_ATOMS: atom_id res chain seq x y z
N MET A 1 -15.51 -25.00 13.21
CA MET A 1 -14.73 -23.78 13.49
C MET A 1 -14.22 -23.27 12.16
N SER A 2 -14.49 -22.01 11.82
CA SER A 2 -13.85 -21.40 10.64
C SER A 2 -12.35 -21.42 10.89
N LEU A 3 -11.57 -21.87 9.90
CA LEU A 3 -10.12 -21.72 9.95
C LEU A 3 -9.82 -20.21 9.85
N ASP A 4 -8.98 -19.67 10.71
CA ASP A 4 -8.54 -18.28 10.60
C ASP A 4 -7.84 -18.06 9.25
N HIS A 5 -7.92 -16.85 8.71
CA HIS A 5 -7.18 -16.40 7.55
C HIS A 5 -5.67 -16.55 7.79
N GLU A 6 -4.90 -16.91 6.77
CA GLU A 6 -3.46 -17.19 6.89
C GLU A 6 -2.69 -16.04 7.57
N VAL A 7 -2.93 -14.79 7.15
CA VAL A 7 -2.33 -13.60 7.80
C VAL A 7 -2.61 -13.57 9.32
N VAL A 8 -3.84 -13.85 9.75
CA VAL A 8 -4.20 -13.84 11.19
C VAL A 8 -3.42 -14.92 11.94
N GLN A 9 -3.31 -16.11 11.36
CA GLN A 9 -2.53 -17.22 11.93
C GLN A 9 -1.05 -16.85 12.06
N LEU A 10 -0.44 -16.35 10.98
CA LEU A 10 0.98 -15.98 10.94
C LEU A 10 1.32 -14.93 12.01
N PHE A 11 0.50 -13.89 12.14
CA PHE A 11 0.75 -12.83 13.12
C PHE A 11 0.57 -13.34 14.56
N LYS A 12 -0.42 -14.20 14.81
CA LYS A 12 -0.63 -14.82 16.12
C LYS A 12 0.51 -15.76 16.53
N GLU A 13 1.11 -16.47 15.57
CA GLU A 13 2.15 -17.46 15.83
C GLU A 13 3.57 -16.89 15.88
N GLN A 14 3.87 -15.88 15.05
CA GLN A 14 5.24 -15.42 14.82
C GLN A 14 5.53 -14.03 15.41
N VAL A 15 4.50 -13.22 15.63
CA VAL A 15 4.62 -11.81 16.00
C VAL A 15 3.65 -11.50 17.16
N PHE A 16 2.72 -10.56 16.97
CA PHE A 16 1.62 -10.25 17.88
C PHE A 16 0.29 -10.45 17.15
N PRO A 17 -0.77 -10.89 17.85
CA PRO A 17 -2.11 -10.91 17.30
C PRO A 17 -2.51 -9.55 16.74
N LEU A 18 -3.09 -9.56 15.54
CA LEU A 18 -3.67 -8.36 14.93
C LEU A 18 -4.86 -7.88 15.75
N SER A 19 -5.16 -6.59 15.65
CA SER A 19 -6.35 -5.98 16.27
C SER A 19 -7.63 -6.72 15.87
N GLU A 20 -8.64 -6.69 16.75
CA GLU A 20 -9.93 -7.34 16.48
C GLU A 20 -10.52 -6.88 15.14
N LYS A 21 -10.44 -5.58 14.85
CA LYS A 21 -10.91 -4.98 13.59
C LYS A 21 -10.24 -5.62 12.36
N LEU A 22 -8.92 -5.75 12.36
CA LEU A 22 -8.21 -6.38 11.23
C LEU A 22 -8.47 -7.88 11.17
N THR A 23 -8.56 -8.55 12.32
CA THR A 23 -8.86 -9.98 12.42
C THR A 23 -10.26 -10.30 11.84
N GLU A 24 -11.29 -9.54 12.22
CA GLU A 24 -12.66 -9.70 11.69
C GLU A 24 -12.72 -9.45 10.17
N MET A 25 -12.01 -8.43 9.68
CA MET A 25 -11.94 -8.12 8.26
C MET A 25 -11.24 -9.24 7.47
N LEU A 26 -10.07 -9.70 7.92
CA LEU A 26 -9.31 -10.73 7.20
C LEU A 26 -9.97 -12.10 7.26
N ASN A 27 -10.64 -12.44 8.36
CA ASN A 27 -11.47 -13.63 8.47
C ASN A 27 -12.80 -13.51 7.71
N GLU A 28 -13.05 -12.36 7.07
CA GLU A 28 -14.27 -12.04 6.34
C GLU A 28 -15.54 -12.37 7.12
N HIS A 29 -15.65 -11.81 8.32
CA HIS A 29 -16.92 -11.85 9.05
C HIS A 29 -18.05 -11.30 8.15
N TYR A 30 -19.27 -11.85 8.25
CA TYR A 30 -20.36 -11.58 7.30
C TYR A 30 -20.70 -10.08 7.15
N SER A 31 -20.46 -9.27 8.19
CA SER A 31 -20.61 -7.82 8.16
C SER A 31 -19.69 -7.11 7.16
N HIS A 32 -18.63 -7.79 6.70
CA HIS A 32 -17.67 -7.29 5.73
C HIS A 32 -17.97 -7.72 4.28
N GLN A 33 -19.09 -8.40 4.02
CA GLN A 33 -19.55 -8.76 2.69
C GLN A 33 -20.66 -7.79 2.25
N THR A 34 -20.29 -6.69 1.60
CA THR A 34 -21.26 -5.66 1.21
C THR A 34 -21.02 -5.15 -0.20
N GLU A 35 -22.07 -4.74 -0.91
CA GLU A 35 -21.94 -4.16 -2.25
C GLU A 35 -21.11 -2.87 -2.26
N ARG A 36 -21.27 -2.04 -1.22
CA ARG A 36 -20.60 -0.73 -1.19
C ARG A 36 -19.16 -0.82 -0.70
N ARG A 37 -18.89 -1.66 0.31
CA ARG A 37 -17.56 -1.76 0.92
C ARG A 37 -16.76 -2.97 0.41
N GLY A 38 -17.31 -3.77 -0.49
CA GLY A 38 -16.65 -4.96 -1.00
C GLY A 38 -16.58 -6.05 0.06
N CYS A 39 -15.46 -6.76 0.11
CA CYS A 39 -15.20 -7.89 0.99
C CYS A 39 -14.27 -7.55 2.17
N GLY A 40 -13.99 -8.55 3.00
CA GLY A 40 -13.02 -8.49 4.10
C GLY A 40 -11.65 -7.93 3.70
N PHE A 41 -11.04 -8.48 2.65
CA PHE A 41 -9.73 -8.05 2.15
C PHE A 41 -9.74 -6.59 1.65
N THR A 42 -10.77 -6.20 0.89
CA THR A 42 -10.96 -4.81 0.46
C THR A 42 -11.08 -3.86 1.66
N GLN A 43 -11.77 -4.27 2.72
CA GLN A 43 -11.91 -3.45 3.93
C GLN A 43 -10.63 -3.39 4.74
N ALA A 44 -9.88 -4.48 4.87
CA ALA A 44 -8.58 -4.48 5.53
C ALA A 44 -7.60 -3.50 4.86
N THR A 45 -7.52 -3.51 3.52
CA THR A 45 -6.64 -2.56 2.79
C THR A 45 -7.11 -1.10 2.92
N ARG A 46 -8.41 -0.85 3.08
CA ARG A 46 -8.92 0.50 3.41
C ARG A 46 -8.56 0.94 4.83
N VAL A 47 -8.51 0.02 5.79
CA VAL A 47 -8.01 0.34 7.13
C VAL A 47 -6.52 0.66 7.08
N LEU A 48 -5.74 -0.09 6.31
CA LEU A 48 -4.32 0.21 6.10
C LEU A 48 -4.08 1.60 5.48
N ALA A 49 -5.06 2.14 4.74
CA ALA A 49 -4.99 3.50 4.24
C ALA A 49 -4.86 4.57 5.35
N GLU A 50 -5.35 4.30 6.57
CA GLU A 50 -5.19 5.19 7.73
C GLU A 50 -3.74 5.24 8.23
N TYR A 51 -2.93 4.22 7.92
CA TYR A 51 -1.51 4.22 8.19
C TYR A 51 -0.78 4.82 6.98
N ILE A 52 -0.98 4.28 5.78
CA ILE A 52 -0.31 4.69 4.53
C ILE A 52 -0.37 6.20 4.27
N ASN A 53 -1.52 6.83 4.47
CA ASN A 53 -1.69 8.23 4.10
C ASN A 53 -1.07 9.23 5.09
N PHE A 54 -0.62 8.78 6.26
CA PHE A 54 -0.08 9.64 7.30
C PHE A 54 1.40 9.32 7.57
N PRO A 55 2.26 10.31 7.81
CA PRO A 55 3.65 10.06 8.20
C PRO A 55 3.71 9.31 9.54
N ARG A 56 4.78 8.54 9.74
CA ARG A 56 5.02 7.84 11.01
C ARG A 56 5.33 8.84 12.13
N ASP A 57 4.88 8.51 13.33
CA ASP A 57 5.19 9.30 14.53
C ASP A 57 6.36 8.64 15.29
N GLN A 58 7.44 9.39 15.46
CA GLN A 58 8.67 8.91 16.09
C GLN A 58 8.56 8.78 17.62
N ILE A 59 7.47 9.27 18.23
CA ILE A 59 7.28 9.34 19.68
C ILE A 59 6.04 8.58 20.11
N GLU A 60 4.95 8.68 19.36
CA GLU A 60 3.66 8.08 19.70
C GLU A 60 3.49 6.67 19.12
N GLY A 61 2.90 5.75 19.89
CA GLY A 61 2.65 4.37 19.49
C GLY A 61 1.41 4.17 18.62
N THR A 62 1.02 5.15 17.80
CA THR A 62 -0.23 5.04 17.01
C THR A 62 -0.19 3.92 15.98
N ASP A 63 0.97 3.67 15.39
CA ASP A 63 1.21 2.60 14.42
C ASP A 63 1.02 1.20 15.03
N LEU A 64 1.29 1.05 16.33
CA LEU A 64 1.14 -0.21 17.06
C LEU A 64 -0.32 -0.63 17.28
N LYS A 65 -1.30 0.25 17.00
CA LYS A 65 -2.74 -0.05 17.07
C LYS A 65 -3.18 -1.11 16.04
N ILE A 66 -2.32 -1.52 15.11
CA ILE A 66 -2.57 -2.68 14.25
C ILE A 66 -2.61 -3.99 15.03
N PHE A 67 -2.07 -4.04 16.25
CA PHE A 67 -2.06 -5.19 17.15
C PHE A 67 -3.14 -5.09 18.24
N GLN A 68 -3.60 -6.22 18.77
CA GLN A 68 -4.69 -6.26 19.76
C GLN A 68 -4.27 -5.70 21.12
N ASP A 69 -3.13 -6.14 21.66
CA ASP A 69 -2.72 -5.85 23.04
C ASP A 69 -1.23 -5.50 23.14
N TYR A 70 -0.70 -4.74 22.17
CA TYR A 70 0.71 -4.33 22.23
C TYR A 70 0.94 -3.34 23.38
N ASP A 71 1.82 -3.69 24.32
CA ASP A 71 2.14 -2.88 25.49
C ASP A 71 3.15 -1.76 25.15
N PHE A 72 2.63 -0.65 24.65
CA PHE A 72 3.43 0.52 24.29
C PHE A 72 4.25 1.09 25.46
N LYS A 73 3.88 0.83 26.73
CA LYS A 73 4.64 1.34 27.89
C LYS A 73 6.06 0.78 27.92
N LYS A 74 6.26 -0.46 27.46
CA LYS A 74 7.58 -1.10 27.38
C LYS A 74 8.47 -0.38 26.38
N LEU A 75 7.94 -0.11 25.18
CA LEU A 75 8.66 0.64 24.16
C LEU A 75 8.93 2.07 24.60
N LYS A 76 7.94 2.73 25.21
CA LYS A 76 8.08 4.08 25.74
C LYS A 76 9.19 4.17 26.79
N LYS A 77 9.36 3.15 27.64
CA LYS A 77 10.49 3.06 28.57
C LYS A 77 11.84 3.01 27.85
N ILE A 78 11.95 2.31 26.72
CA ILE A 78 13.17 2.31 25.88
C ILE A 78 13.45 3.72 25.37
N ILE A 79 12.43 4.39 24.82
CA ILE A 79 12.55 5.76 24.28
C ILE A 79 12.94 6.76 25.38
N ASP A 80 12.34 6.67 26.56
CA ASP A 80 12.55 7.62 27.66
C ASP A 80 13.88 7.41 28.39
N GLN A 81 14.40 6.18 28.43
CA GLN A 81 15.65 5.85 29.12
C GLN A 81 16.86 5.76 28.18
N LYS A 82 16.69 5.97 26.87
CA LYS A 82 17.77 5.85 25.87
C LYS A 82 19.04 6.62 26.23
N SER A 83 18.91 7.82 26.81
CA SER A 83 20.06 8.66 27.20
C SER A 83 20.82 8.13 28.42
N LEU A 84 20.20 7.33 29.29
CA LEU A 84 20.87 6.72 30.44
C LEU A 84 21.81 5.58 30.03
N TYR A 85 21.61 5.03 28.83
CA TYR A 85 22.36 3.91 28.27
C TYR A 85 23.14 4.30 27.00
N ASP A 86 23.32 5.61 26.76
CA ASP A 86 24.03 6.16 25.60
C ASP A 86 23.51 5.62 24.24
N LEU A 87 22.20 5.41 24.14
CA LEU A 87 21.54 4.92 22.94
C LEU A 87 21.18 6.06 21.99
N GLU A 88 21.73 6.01 20.78
CA GLU A 88 21.46 6.95 19.69
C GLU A 88 20.20 6.51 18.91
N ILE A 89 19.04 6.81 19.48
CA ILE A 89 17.74 6.48 18.92
C ILE A 89 16.91 7.76 18.80
N GLU A 90 16.55 8.15 17.59
CA GLU A 90 15.58 9.23 17.36
C GLU A 90 14.18 8.69 17.04
N ASP A 91 14.14 7.46 16.53
CA ASP A 91 12.94 6.78 16.06
C ASP A 91 12.91 5.34 16.59
N TRP A 92 11.76 4.91 17.11
CA TRP A 92 11.56 3.56 17.62
C TRP A 92 11.26 2.53 16.52
N HIS A 93 11.02 2.98 15.29
CA HIS A 93 10.93 2.09 14.15
C HIS A 93 12.33 1.57 13.75
N ASN A 94 12.40 0.33 13.25
CA ASN A 94 13.64 -0.31 12.77
C ASN A 94 14.78 -0.45 13.82
N LEU A 95 14.46 -0.58 15.12
CA LEU A 95 15.44 -0.77 16.19
C LEU A 95 16.27 -2.04 16.02
N ASP A 96 15.72 -3.09 15.41
CA ASP A 96 16.45 -4.32 15.13
C ASP A 96 17.61 -4.13 14.14
N GLN A 97 17.59 -3.07 13.34
CA GLN A 97 18.67 -2.71 12.41
C GLN A 97 19.56 -1.57 12.91
N ASN A 98 19.23 -0.96 14.06
CA ASN A 98 19.99 0.18 14.59
C ASN A 98 21.33 -0.28 15.18
N VAL A 99 22.44 0.30 14.70
CA VAL A 99 23.80 -0.09 15.10
C VAL A 99 24.08 0.20 16.59
N SER A 100 23.58 1.30 17.14
CA SER A 100 23.72 1.63 18.57
C SER A 100 23.01 0.59 19.43
N ILE A 101 21.79 0.18 19.07
CA ILE A 101 21.06 -0.91 19.72
C ILE A 101 21.84 -2.23 19.67
N GLN A 102 22.36 -2.60 18.50
CA GLN A 102 23.13 -3.85 18.35
C GLN A 102 24.45 -3.84 19.13
N ASN A 103 25.09 -2.67 19.27
CA ASN A 103 26.28 -2.51 20.12
C ASN A 103 25.92 -2.64 21.60
N PHE A 104 24.84 -1.98 22.02
CA PHE A 104 24.33 -2.04 23.39
C PHE A 104 24.00 -3.47 23.81
N ILE A 105 23.21 -4.21 23.03
CA ILE A 105 22.85 -5.61 23.35
C ILE A 105 24.10 -6.48 23.55
N ARG A 106 25.16 -6.27 22.73
CA ARG A 106 26.40 -7.06 22.82
C ARG A 106 27.26 -6.75 24.04
N GLN A 107 27.23 -5.52 24.53
CA GLN A 107 28.17 -5.02 25.54
C GLN A 107 27.54 -4.80 26.91
N ALA A 108 26.22 -4.55 26.95
CA ALA A 108 25.50 -4.27 28.17
C ALA A 108 25.45 -5.49 29.09
N LYS A 109 25.52 -5.22 30.40
CA LYS A 109 25.25 -6.21 31.44
C LYS A 109 23.80 -6.68 31.34
N GLU A 110 23.55 -7.91 31.75
CA GLU A 110 22.19 -8.41 31.85
C GLU A 110 21.42 -7.64 32.93
N ASP A 111 20.38 -6.92 32.51
CA ASP A 111 19.43 -6.23 33.36
C ASP A 111 18.04 -6.17 32.68
N ASP A 112 17.08 -5.62 33.41
CA ASP A 112 15.70 -5.48 32.93
C ASP A 112 15.61 -4.60 31.69
N PHE A 113 16.48 -3.60 31.53
CA PHE A 113 16.45 -2.69 30.40
C PHE A 113 16.96 -3.38 29.14
N LYS A 114 18.08 -4.09 29.22
CA LYS A 114 18.60 -4.93 28.15
C LYS A 114 17.57 -5.95 27.69
N THR A 115 16.92 -6.63 28.63
CA THR A 115 15.86 -7.60 28.32
C THR A 115 14.71 -6.97 27.52
N LEU A 116 14.30 -5.74 27.87
CA LEU A 116 13.26 -5.01 27.14
C LEU A 116 13.71 -4.65 25.71
N VAL A 117 14.94 -4.17 25.55
CA VAL A 117 15.50 -3.84 24.23
C VAL A 117 15.60 -5.10 23.36
N GLU A 118 16.08 -6.22 23.89
CA GLU A 118 16.17 -7.49 23.16
C GLU A 118 14.80 -8.02 22.72
N GLN A 119 13.78 -7.91 23.57
CA GLN A 119 12.41 -8.29 23.23
C GLN A 119 11.89 -7.47 22.05
N GLU A 120 12.12 -6.16 22.05
CA GLU A 120 11.68 -5.27 20.98
C GLU A 120 12.42 -5.55 19.67
N VAL A 121 13.75 -5.71 19.72
CA VAL A 121 14.57 -6.11 18.57
C VAL A 121 14.09 -7.44 17.99
N ARG A 122 13.78 -8.43 18.83
CA ARG A 122 13.28 -9.73 18.38
C ARG A 122 11.91 -9.60 17.72
N PHE A 123 11.01 -8.80 18.29
CA PHE A 123 9.70 -8.54 17.70
C PHE A 123 9.84 -7.95 16.28
N GLN A 124 10.62 -6.88 16.13
CA GLN A 124 10.82 -6.23 14.83
C GLN A 124 11.53 -7.17 13.83
N ALA A 125 12.53 -7.92 14.27
CA ALA A 125 13.22 -8.90 13.42
C ALA A 125 12.30 -10.06 12.97
N ASN A 126 11.36 -10.50 13.81
CA ASN A 126 10.34 -11.48 13.44
C ASN A 126 9.35 -10.89 12.43
N LEU A 127 8.92 -9.65 12.65
CA LEU A 127 7.98 -8.95 11.76
C LEU A 127 8.54 -8.83 10.34
N ARG A 128 9.84 -8.56 10.16
CA ARG A 128 10.51 -8.54 8.83
C ARG A 128 10.40 -9.83 8.03
N LYS A 129 10.13 -10.96 8.68
CA LYS A 129 10.10 -12.28 8.06
C LYS A 129 8.69 -12.79 7.83
N VAL A 130 7.67 -12.14 8.40
CA VAL A 130 6.28 -12.67 8.38
C VAL A 130 5.74 -12.82 6.95
N SER A 131 6.11 -11.91 6.04
CA SER A 131 5.72 -11.96 4.63
C SER A 131 6.34 -13.15 3.89
N GLN A 132 7.52 -13.61 4.30
CA GLN A 132 8.22 -14.76 3.71
C GLN A 132 7.59 -16.09 4.14
N SER A 133 6.92 -16.12 5.29
CA SER A 133 6.18 -17.29 5.80
C SER A 133 4.84 -17.50 5.10
N ALA A 134 4.27 -16.45 4.50
CA ALA A 134 2.99 -16.52 3.79
C ALA A 134 3.10 -17.34 2.49
N GLN A 135 2.13 -18.22 2.26
CA GLN A 135 2.04 -19.03 1.05
C GLN A 135 1.18 -18.34 -0.01
N LEU A 136 0.08 -17.73 0.42
CA LEU A 136 -0.89 -17.13 -0.47
C LEU A 136 -0.42 -15.75 -0.98
N GLU A 137 -0.69 -15.44 -2.24
CA GLU A 137 -0.24 -14.20 -2.90
C GLU A 137 -0.72 -12.94 -2.14
N GLU A 138 -2.01 -12.87 -1.83
CA GLU A 138 -2.62 -11.74 -1.14
C GLU A 138 -2.16 -11.62 0.31
N SER A 139 -1.85 -12.75 0.96
CA SER A 139 -1.27 -12.75 2.30
C SER A 139 0.14 -12.17 2.30
N LYS A 140 0.97 -12.52 1.31
CA LYS A 140 2.32 -11.92 1.16
C LYS A 140 2.25 -10.40 1.06
N ILE A 141 1.31 -9.89 0.27
CA ILE A 141 1.10 -8.45 0.09
C ILE A 141 0.67 -7.78 1.41
N ILE A 142 -0.37 -8.31 2.07
CA ILE A 142 -0.84 -7.71 3.33
C ILE A 142 0.20 -7.80 4.43
N CYS A 143 0.89 -8.94 4.56
CA CYS A 143 2.00 -9.10 5.50
C CYS A 143 3.10 -8.07 5.26
N ALA A 144 3.48 -7.82 4.01
CA ALA A 144 4.50 -6.82 3.67
C ALA A 144 4.03 -5.39 4.00
N MET A 145 2.76 -5.06 3.74
CA MET A 145 2.21 -3.75 4.09
C MET A 145 2.14 -3.56 5.62
N LEU A 146 1.73 -4.57 6.38
CA LEU A 146 1.70 -4.54 7.85
C LEU A 146 3.10 -4.47 8.46
N GLU A 147 4.07 -5.17 7.87
CA GLU A 147 5.48 -5.04 8.24
C GLU A 147 5.92 -3.58 8.12
N ASP A 148 5.65 -2.94 6.98
CA ASP A 148 6.11 -1.58 6.69
C ASP A 148 5.42 -0.50 7.53
N VAL A 149 4.23 -0.78 8.10
CA VAL A 149 3.60 0.13 9.09
C VAL A 149 4.50 0.32 10.32
N ILE A 150 5.22 -0.73 10.72
CA ILE A 150 6.10 -0.71 11.90
C ILE A 150 7.58 -0.57 11.49
N LEU A 151 7.93 -0.99 10.28
CA LEU A 151 9.31 -1.06 9.80
C LEU A 151 9.42 -0.32 8.46
N PRO A 152 9.28 1.01 8.49
CA PRO A 152 9.19 1.84 7.30
C PRO A 152 10.45 1.69 6.45
N LYS A 153 10.24 1.67 5.13
CA LYS A 153 11.25 1.55 4.09
C LYS A 153 11.54 2.90 3.48
N SER A 154 12.71 3.03 2.86
CA SER A 154 13.07 4.23 2.11
C SER A 154 13.14 3.96 0.60
N ALA A 155 12.99 5.02 -0.21
CA ALA A 155 13.30 4.95 -1.64
C ALA A 155 14.74 4.47 -1.90
N ARG A 156 15.69 4.85 -1.03
CA ARG A 156 17.10 4.41 -1.14
C ARG A 156 17.26 2.90 -0.93
N GLU A 157 16.53 2.32 0.02
CA GLU A 157 16.59 0.88 0.31
C GLU A 157 15.94 0.05 -0.79
N THR A 158 14.80 0.52 -1.31
CA THR A 158 13.94 -0.27 -2.20
C THR A 158 14.17 0.01 -3.69
N GLY A 159 14.74 1.17 -4.02
CA GLY A 159 14.83 1.67 -5.39
C GLY A 159 13.48 2.14 -5.96
N TYR A 160 12.42 2.18 -5.15
CA TYR A 160 11.09 2.61 -5.59
C TYR A 160 10.95 4.13 -5.53
N ILE A 161 10.10 4.68 -6.40
CA ILE A 161 9.74 6.08 -6.38
C ILE A 161 8.90 6.38 -5.14
N GLU A 162 9.30 7.39 -4.37
CA GLU A 162 8.54 7.91 -3.24
C GLU A 162 7.59 9.02 -3.69
N ILE A 163 6.31 8.86 -3.33
CA ILE A 163 5.24 9.80 -3.62
C ILE A 163 4.74 10.47 -2.34
N GLN A 164 4.33 11.73 -2.45
CA GLN A 164 3.88 12.53 -1.31
C GLN A 164 2.37 12.39 -1.08
N THR A 165 1.95 12.47 0.19
CA THR A 165 0.54 12.38 0.58
C THR A 165 -0.20 13.71 0.47
N LEU A 166 -1.50 13.65 0.15
CA LEU A 166 -2.41 14.79 0.26
C LEU A 166 -2.55 15.20 1.74
N SER A 167 -2.62 16.51 1.98
CA SER A 167 -2.76 17.04 3.35
C SER A 167 -4.13 16.77 3.95
N GLU A 168 -5.15 16.60 3.10
CA GLU A 168 -6.52 16.30 3.52
C GLU A 168 -7.06 15.10 2.76
N LYS A 169 -7.95 14.35 3.43
CA LYS A 169 -8.63 13.22 2.83
C LYS A 169 -9.55 13.70 1.70
N PRO A 170 -9.36 13.23 0.46
CA PRO A 170 -10.22 13.63 -0.64
C PRO A 170 -11.64 13.06 -0.46
N LYS A 171 -12.63 13.73 -1.05
CA LYS A 171 -14.05 13.34 -0.95
C LYS A 171 -14.43 12.09 -1.78
N VAL A 172 -13.47 11.52 -2.51
CA VAL A 172 -13.66 10.38 -3.42
C VAL A 172 -13.21 9.04 -2.79
N GLY A 173 -13.48 7.92 -3.45
CA GLY A 173 -12.92 6.62 -3.07
C GLY A 173 -13.89 5.60 -2.47
N SER A 174 -15.19 5.89 -2.48
CA SER A 174 -16.23 4.93 -2.07
C SER A 174 -16.84 4.12 -3.21
N CYS A 175 -16.56 4.47 -4.48
CA CYS A 175 -17.18 3.84 -5.64
C CYS A 175 -16.58 2.43 -5.90
N PRO A 176 -17.34 1.33 -5.75
CA PRO A 176 -16.87 -0.01 -6.08
C PRO A 176 -16.62 -0.17 -7.59
N MET A 177 -17.27 0.66 -8.40
CA MET A 177 -17.15 0.68 -9.86
C MET A 177 -15.92 1.42 -10.39
N ALA A 178 -15.08 2.01 -9.52
CA ALA A 178 -13.86 2.71 -9.96
C ALA A 178 -12.96 1.81 -10.83
N GLU A 179 -12.90 0.51 -10.50
CA GLU A 179 -12.10 -0.49 -11.20
C GLU A 179 -12.63 -0.82 -12.61
N ALA A 180 -13.93 -0.64 -12.87
CA ALA A 180 -14.53 -1.01 -14.15
C ALA A 180 -13.94 -0.25 -15.34
N PHE A 181 -13.51 1.00 -15.12
CA PHE A 181 -12.86 1.79 -16.16
C PHE A 181 -11.43 1.36 -16.39
N PHE A 182 -10.67 1.02 -15.34
CA PHE A 182 -9.34 0.45 -15.51
C PHE A 182 -9.38 -0.89 -16.25
N LEU A 183 -10.37 -1.74 -15.95
CA LEU A 183 -10.59 -2.96 -16.72
C LEU A 183 -10.84 -2.65 -18.21
N LYS A 184 -11.69 -1.67 -18.53
CA LYS A 184 -11.92 -1.27 -19.94
C LYS A 184 -10.65 -0.71 -20.60
N ILE A 185 -9.92 0.16 -19.91
CA ILE A 185 -8.66 0.75 -20.38
C ILE A 185 -7.66 -0.36 -20.73
N ALA A 186 -7.53 -1.39 -19.89
CA ALA A 186 -6.63 -2.52 -20.11
C ALA A 186 -6.91 -3.26 -21.43
N HIS A 187 -8.16 -3.23 -21.91
CA HIS A 187 -8.58 -3.80 -23.20
C HIS A 187 -8.72 -2.76 -24.30
N ARG A 188 -8.06 -1.59 -24.14
CA ARG A 188 -8.07 -0.47 -25.10
C ARG A 188 -9.49 0.03 -25.42
N SER A 189 -10.43 -0.18 -24.50
CA SER A 189 -11.81 0.27 -24.61
C SER A 189 -12.03 1.50 -23.73
N MET A 190 -12.50 2.59 -24.34
CA MET A 190 -12.64 3.88 -23.67
C MET A 190 -14.03 4.49 -23.94
N LEU A 191 -14.57 5.22 -22.95
CA LEU A 191 -15.76 6.03 -23.20
C LEU A 191 -15.41 7.15 -24.19
N ARG A 192 -16.39 7.58 -25.01
CA ARG A 192 -16.19 8.62 -26.05
C ARG A 192 -15.60 9.93 -25.51
N GLN A 193 -15.99 10.31 -24.29
CA GLN A 193 -15.50 11.50 -23.59
C GLN A 193 -14.42 11.20 -22.55
N GLY A 194 -14.07 9.93 -22.36
CA GLY A 194 -13.00 9.54 -21.45
C GLY A 194 -11.63 9.94 -21.99
N SER A 195 -10.73 10.28 -21.08
CA SER A 195 -9.31 10.45 -21.34
C SER A 195 -8.49 9.76 -20.26
N ILE A 196 -7.23 9.47 -20.55
CA ILE A 196 -6.30 8.92 -19.57
C ILE A 196 -5.09 9.83 -19.48
N ASN A 197 -4.56 10.04 -18.27
CA ASN A 197 -3.24 10.63 -18.12
C ASN A 197 -2.26 9.55 -17.69
N ILE A 198 -1.02 9.64 -18.17
CA ILE A 198 0.06 8.73 -17.82
C ILE A 198 1.05 9.51 -16.97
N PHE A 199 1.20 9.13 -15.71
CA PHE A 199 2.22 9.70 -14.84
C PHE A 199 3.51 8.92 -15.01
N VAL A 200 4.61 9.61 -15.32
CA VAL A 200 5.91 8.99 -15.63
C VAL A 200 7.00 9.44 -14.67
N ASP A 201 8.02 8.60 -14.48
CA ASP A 201 9.26 8.95 -13.77
C ASP A 201 10.22 9.79 -14.62
N ASP A 202 11.38 10.11 -14.05
CA ASP A 202 12.46 10.87 -14.71
C ASP A 202 13.06 10.15 -15.93
N GLN A 203 12.80 8.85 -16.09
CA GLN A 203 13.23 8.02 -17.22
C GLN A 203 12.07 7.73 -18.19
N ASN A 204 10.97 8.50 -18.11
CA ASN A 204 9.75 8.33 -18.89
C ASN A 204 9.12 6.93 -18.74
N GLN A 205 9.39 6.20 -17.66
CA GLN A 205 8.70 4.94 -17.38
C GLN A 205 7.32 5.23 -16.75
N PRO A 206 6.25 4.58 -17.23
CA PRO A 206 4.93 4.74 -16.63
C PRO A 206 4.89 4.27 -15.18
N LEU A 207 4.51 5.20 -14.29
CA LEU A 207 4.28 4.93 -12.88
C LEU A 207 2.81 4.71 -12.57
N LEU A 208 1.92 5.56 -13.10
CA LEU A 208 0.47 5.47 -12.85
C LEU A 208 -0.34 5.81 -14.10
N ILE A 209 -1.56 5.25 -14.17
CA ILE A 209 -2.59 5.67 -15.13
C ILE A 209 -3.72 6.32 -14.36
N GLU A 210 -4.05 7.55 -14.71
CA GLU A 210 -5.23 8.25 -14.23
C GLU A 210 -6.37 8.13 -15.24
N LYS A 211 -7.59 7.89 -14.74
CA LYS A 211 -8.80 7.97 -15.56
C LYS A 211 -9.48 9.32 -15.38
N MET A 212 -9.88 9.94 -16.49
CA MET A 212 -10.58 11.23 -16.52
C MET A 212 -11.90 11.12 -17.27
N ASN A 213 -12.93 11.80 -16.77
CA ASN A 213 -14.30 11.83 -17.31
C ASN A 213 -14.95 10.43 -17.39
N MET A 214 -14.66 9.59 -16.40
CA MET A 214 -15.11 8.20 -16.31
C MET A 214 -15.45 7.84 -14.86
N GLY A 215 -16.58 8.38 -14.36
CA GLY A 215 -16.95 8.31 -12.94
C GLY A 215 -16.27 9.40 -12.12
N ASP A 216 -15.81 9.08 -10.90
CA ASP A 216 -15.00 9.99 -10.08
C ASP A 216 -13.74 10.38 -10.85
N ASN A 217 -13.53 11.68 -11.06
CA ASN A 217 -12.29 12.19 -11.65
C ASN A 217 -11.15 12.06 -10.64
N HIS A 218 -9.91 12.05 -11.15
CA HIS A 218 -8.69 12.03 -10.35
C HIS A 218 -8.43 10.77 -9.55
N SER A 219 -8.93 9.62 -10.03
CA SER A 219 -8.48 8.33 -9.53
C SER A 219 -7.43 7.75 -10.46
N CYS A 220 -6.33 7.25 -9.91
CA CYS A 220 -5.28 6.58 -10.67
C CYS A 220 -4.91 5.22 -10.07
N ILE A 221 -4.29 4.38 -10.90
CA ILE A 221 -3.78 3.07 -10.52
C ILE A 221 -2.28 3.03 -10.80
N ASN A 222 -1.48 2.55 -9.85
CA ASN A 222 -0.04 2.41 -10.07
C ASN A 222 0.30 1.15 -10.86
N LEU A 223 1.29 1.27 -11.74
CA LEU A 223 1.84 0.24 -12.60
C LEU A 223 3.18 -0.29 -12.08
N GLN A 224 3.85 0.50 -11.25
CA GLN A 224 5.10 0.16 -10.57
C GLN A 224 4.92 0.23 -9.05
N PRO A 225 5.68 -0.55 -8.26
CA PRO A 225 5.72 -0.39 -6.82
C PRO A 225 6.16 1.04 -6.45
N LEU A 226 5.54 1.60 -5.41
CA LEU A 226 5.84 2.95 -4.93
C LEU A 226 6.18 2.92 -3.44
N ILE A 227 6.75 4.00 -2.92
CA ILE A 227 6.87 4.26 -1.47
C ILE A 227 5.94 5.42 -1.12
N MET A 228 5.21 5.28 -0.01
CA MET A 228 4.40 6.36 0.55
C MET A 228 4.47 6.31 2.07
N ASN A 229 5.01 7.35 2.70
CA ASN A 229 5.19 7.44 4.16
C ASN A 229 5.84 6.20 4.78
N GLY A 230 6.90 5.70 4.14
CA GLY A 230 7.63 4.51 4.58
C GLY A 230 7.01 3.17 4.18
N ILE A 231 5.86 3.15 3.48
CA ILE A 231 5.18 1.90 3.13
C ILE A 231 5.37 1.58 1.65
N ARG A 232 5.80 0.35 1.34
CA ARG A 232 5.82 -0.17 -0.03
C ARG A 232 4.39 -0.40 -0.51
N ILE A 233 3.99 0.37 -1.51
CA ILE A 233 2.67 0.26 -2.13
C ILE A 233 2.76 -0.71 -3.31
N PRO A 234 2.02 -1.84 -3.28
CA PRO A 234 2.06 -2.81 -4.35
C PRO A 234 1.42 -2.23 -5.62
N VAL A 235 1.76 -2.82 -6.76
CA VAL A 235 1.15 -2.51 -8.05
C VAL A 235 -0.36 -2.78 -8.02
N GLY A 236 -1.15 -2.07 -8.83
CA GLY A 236 -2.61 -2.24 -8.83
C GLY A 236 -3.32 -1.61 -7.63
N SER A 237 -2.63 -0.72 -6.90
CA SER A 237 -3.22 0.10 -5.84
C SER A 237 -3.96 1.30 -6.43
N LEU A 238 -5.10 1.61 -5.84
CA LEU A 238 -5.95 2.74 -6.24
C LEU A 238 -5.60 3.97 -5.41
N PHE A 239 -5.40 5.09 -6.09
CA PHE A 239 -5.14 6.38 -5.48
C PHE A 239 -6.16 7.42 -5.95
N SER A 240 -6.30 8.47 -5.15
CA SER A 240 -6.83 9.76 -5.57
C SER A 240 -5.68 10.74 -5.72
N VAL A 241 -5.79 11.65 -6.68
CA VAL A 241 -4.88 12.78 -6.85
C VAL A 241 -5.68 14.08 -6.86
N GLU A 242 -5.00 15.21 -6.67
CA GLU A 242 -5.60 16.53 -6.81
C GLU A 242 -4.54 17.46 -7.40
N TYR A 243 -4.85 18.02 -8.57
CA TYR A 243 -3.98 18.96 -9.26
C TYR A 243 -4.79 19.74 -10.31
N ASP A 244 -4.29 20.93 -10.66
CA ASP A 244 -4.82 21.70 -11.79
C ASP A 244 -3.99 21.40 -13.04
N ILE A 245 -4.59 20.68 -13.99
CA ILE A 245 -3.92 20.27 -15.22
C ILE A 245 -3.44 21.47 -16.06
N GLU A 246 -4.11 22.62 -15.97
CA GLU A 246 -3.73 23.81 -16.73
C GLU A 246 -2.46 24.46 -16.17
N GLN A 247 -2.15 24.25 -14.89
CA GLN A 247 -0.92 24.74 -14.26
C GLN A 247 0.31 23.88 -14.57
N ILE A 248 0.11 22.66 -15.07
CA ILE A 248 1.20 21.76 -15.46
C ILE A 248 1.73 22.17 -16.82
N THR A 249 2.96 22.68 -16.86
CA THR A 249 3.58 23.19 -18.10
C THR A 249 4.33 22.12 -18.87
N ASP A 250 4.86 21.11 -18.20
CA ASP A 250 5.72 20.04 -18.71
C ASP A 250 4.92 18.76 -19.05
N LYS A 251 3.74 18.93 -19.63
CA LYS A 251 2.90 17.81 -20.11
C LYS A 251 2.97 17.68 -21.62
N SER A 252 2.89 16.45 -22.13
CA SER A 252 2.81 16.18 -23.57
C SER A 252 1.56 15.37 -23.91
N PRO A 253 0.97 15.52 -25.11
CA PRO A 253 -0.22 14.75 -25.46
C PRO A 253 0.13 13.26 -25.60
N ASN A 254 -0.79 12.42 -25.15
CA ASN A 254 -0.74 10.97 -25.43
C ASN A 254 -0.74 10.70 -26.94
N LYS A 255 -0.10 9.60 -27.35
CA LYS A 255 -0.02 9.19 -28.75
C LYS A 255 -1.33 8.63 -29.32
N GLU A 256 -2.05 7.79 -28.58
CA GLU A 256 -3.21 7.05 -29.11
C GLU A 256 -4.54 7.51 -28.50
N PHE A 257 -4.60 7.65 -27.18
CA PHE A 257 -5.79 8.06 -26.44
C PHE A 257 -5.78 9.56 -26.14
N LYS A 258 -6.96 10.12 -25.81
CA LYS A 258 -7.03 11.50 -25.27
C LYS A 258 -6.34 11.59 -23.91
N GLY A 259 -5.77 12.74 -23.60
CA GLY A 259 -5.11 13.06 -22.33
C GLY A 259 -3.61 13.29 -22.51
N PHE A 260 -2.86 13.25 -21.41
CA PHE A 260 -1.47 13.70 -21.37
C PHE A 260 -0.53 12.72 -20.66
N ILE A 261 0.73 12.75 -21.07
CA ILE A 261 1.87 12.23 -20.33
C ILE A 261 2.37 13.37 -19.43
N ILE A 262 2.48 13.11 -18.14
CA ILE A 262 2.78 14.10 -17.10
C ILE A 262 3.89 13.56 -16.19
N PRO A 263 4.99 14.31 -15.95
CA PRO A 263 5.96 13.95 -14.92
C PRO A 263 5.30 13.84 -13.55
N TYR A 264 5.55 12.76 -12.82
CA TYR A 264 4.85 12.53 -11.55
C TYR A 264 5.13 13.63 -10.51
N GLN A 265 6.27 14.33 -10.59
CA GLN A 265 6.60 15.43 -9.70
C GLN A 265 5.69 16.65 -9.90
N ALA A 266 5.09 16.80 -11.09
CA ALA A 266 4.07 17.82 -11.32
C ALA A 266 2.74 17.46 -10.63
N ILE A 267 2.54 16.17 -10.33
CA ILE A 267 1.42 15.68 -9.53
C ILE A 267 1.81 15.79 -8.06
N GLN A 268 1.47 16.93 -7.46
CA GLN A 268 1.97 17.34 -6.15
C GLN A 268 1.82 16.25 -5.08
N LYS A 269 0.63 15.63 -4.99
CA LYS A 269 0.25 14.79 -3.85
C LYS A 269 -0.78 13.73 -4.24
N PHE A 270 -0.72 12.60 -3.54
CA PHE A 270 -1.51 11.40 -3.76
C PHE A 270 -2.22 10.99 -2.47
N TRP A 271 -3.32 10.25 -2.58
CA TRP A 271 -3.99 9.64 -1.44
C TRP A 271 -4.33 8.19 -1.76
N PHE A 272 -3.72 7.26 -1.05
CA PHE A 272 -4.01 5.84 -1.19
C PHE A 272 -5.44 5.52 -0.72
N LEU A 273 -6.17 4.77 -1.54
CA LEU A 273 -7.56 4.40 -1.26
C LEU A 273 -7.68 2.95 -0.80
N ARG A 274 -7.16 2.00 -1.61
CA ARG A 274 -7.21 0.55 -1.37
C ARG A 274 -6.50 -0.20 -2.49
N LEU A 275 -6.32 -1.51 -2.30
CA LEU A 275 -5.97 -2.41 -3.40
C LEU A 275 -7.18 -2.65 -4.31
N THR A 276 -6.91 -2.82 -5.60
CA THR A 276 -7.89 -3.27 -6.61
C THR A 276 -7.75 -4.77 -6.84
N THR A 277 -8.71 -5.39 -7.53
CA THR A 277 -8.58 -6.80 -7.93
C THR A 277 -7.38 -7.03 -8.87
N LEU A 278 -6.90 -5.98 -9.55
CA LEU A 278 -5.71 -6.04 -10.41
C LEU A 278 -4.38 -6.12 -9.63
N ALA A 279 -4.38 -5.90 -8.31
CA ALA A 279 -3.21 -6.10 -7.46
C ALA A 279 -2.90 -7.59 -7.22
N ILE A 280 -3.82 -8.48 -7.58
CA ILE A 280 -3.72 -9.94 -7.39
C ILE A 280 -3.85 -10.63 -8.76
N SER A 281 -3.08 -11.71 -8.95
CA SER A 281 -3.16 -12.54 -10.15
C SER A 281 -4.57 -13.10 -10.38
N PRO A 282 -5.00 -13.26 -11.65
CA PRO A 282 -6.36 -13.71 -11.98
C PRO A 282 -6.82 -14.96 -11.22
N GLU A 283 -5.96 -15.97 -11.10
CA GLU A 283 -6.23 -17.25 -10.44
C GLU A 283 -6.52 -17.11 -8.93
N ASN A 284 -6.03 -16.04 -8.29
CA ASN A 284 -6.19 -15.81 -6.86
C ASN A 284 -7.29 -14.79 -6.52
N ARG A 285 -7.79 -14.00 -7.49
CA ARG A 285 -8.76 -12.91 -7.23
C ARG A 285 -10.02 -13.37 -6.54
N LYS A 286 -10.59 -14.49 -6.96
CA LYS A 286 -11.81 -15.02 -6.34
C LYS A 286 -11.60 -15.36 -4.86
N ARG A 287 -10.42 -15.88 -4.52
CA ARG A 287 -10.06 -16.22 -3.14
C ARG A 287 -9.78 -14.97 -2.30
N ALA A 288 -8.99 -14.04 -2.83
CA ALA A 288 -8.61 -12.82 -2.12
C ALA A 288 -9.77 -11.82 -1.95
N PHE A 289 -10.54 -11.59 -3.02
CA PHE A 289 -11.56 -10.55 -3.07
C PHE A 289 -12.99 -11.06 -2.97
N SER A 290 -13.20 -12.39 -2.94
CA SER A 290 -14.49 -13.04 -2.63
C SER A 290 -15.71 -12.32 -3.23
N THR A 291 -16.58 -11.78 -2.38
CA THR A 291 -17.83 -11.09 -2.77
C THR A 291 -17.59 -9.85 -3.61
N HIS A 292 -16.47 -9.13 -3.41
CA HIS A 292 -16.10 -7.99 -4.26
C HIS A 292 -15.81 -8.44 -5.69
N PHE A 293 -15.04 -9.52 -5.87
CA PHE A 293 -14.77 -10.08 -7.19
C PHE A 293 -16.03 -10.66 -7.85
N GLU A 294 -16.85 -11.37 -7.09
CA GLU A 294 -18.13 -11.91 -7.59
C GLU A 294 -19.06 -10.80 -8.07
N GLN A 295 -19.12 -9.66 -7.38
CA GLN A 295 -19.86 -8.48 -7.82
C GLN A 295 -19.30 -7.91 -9.13
N GLN A 296 -17.97 -7.90 -9.33
CA GLN A 296 -17.39 -7.47 -10.61
C GLN A 296 -17.85 -8.37 -11.77
N VAL A 297 -17.86 -9.69 -11.56
CA VAL A 297 -18.33 -10.65 -12.57
C VAL A 297 -19.84 -10.49 -12.81
N HIS A 298 -20.65 -10.44 -11.75
CA HIS A 298 -22.10 -10.33 -11.83
C HIS A 298 -22.56 -9.05 -12.54
N ASN A 299 -21.88 -7.93 -12.26
CA ASN A 299 -22.17 -6.63 -12.88
C ASN A 299 -21.61 -6.51 -14.32
N GLY A 300 -21.05 -7.57 -14.88
CA GLY A 300 -20.55 -7.60 -16.25
C GLY A 300 -19.38 -6.65 -16.49
N LEU A 301 -18.49 -6.49 -15.50
CA LEU A 301 -17.25 -5.74 -15.71
C LEU A 301 -16.38 -6.43 -16.76
N PHE A 302 -15.47 -5.66 -17.38
CA PHE A 302 -14.72 -6.11 -18.54
C PHE A 302 -13.65 -7.14 -18.15
N SER A 303 -13.94 -8.43 -18.33
CA SER A 303 -13.01 -9.55 -18.13
C SER A 303 -12.19 -9.49 -16.82
N PRO A 304 -12.80 -9.26 -15.65
CA PRO A 304 -12.07 -9.14 -14.38
C PRO A 304 -11.34 -10.44 -13.98
N ASP A 305 -11.74 -11.57 -14.54
CA ASP A 305 -11.20 -12.92 -14.33
C ASP A 305 -9.94 -13.23 -15.14
N THR A 306 -9.59 -12.40 -16.11
CA THR A 306 -8.42 -12.63 -16.99
C THR A 306 -7.54 -11.39 -17.18
N THR A 307 -8.05 -10.19 -16.90
CA THR A 307 -7.31 -8.95 -17.12
C THR A 307 -6.04 -8.90 -16.27
N LEU A 308 -4.88 -8.65 -16.87
CA LEU A 308 -3.60 -8.51 -16.16
C LEU A 308 -3.26 -7.03 -15.99
N LEU A 309 -2.60 -6.68 -14.87
CA LEU A 309 -2.09 -5.32 -14.69
C LEU A 309 -1.10 -4.94 -15.81
N LYS A 310 -0.34 -5.91 -16.33
CA LYS A 310 0.53 -5.71 -17.50
C LYS A 310 -0.20 -5.11 -18.70
N GLN A 311 -1.49 -5.42 -18.90
CA GLN A 311 -2.24 -4.85 -20.02
C GLN A 311 -2.47 -3.33 -19.85
N LEU A 312 -2.61 -2.85 -18.62
CA LEU A 312 -2.61 -1.41 -18.35
C LEU A 312 -1.25 -0.79 -18.63
N ASP A 313 -0.17 -1.44 -18.16
CA ASP A 313 1.20 -1.00 -18.43
C ASP A 313 1.50 -0.92 -19.94
N ASP A 314 1.07 -1.93 -20.71
CA ASP A 314 1.19 -1.95 -22.17
C ASP A 314 0.40 -0.79 -22.84
N VAL A 315 -0.75 -0.42 -22.28
CA VAL A 315 -1.52 0.75 -22.74
C VAL A 315 -0.79 2.05 -22.41
N ALA A 316 -0.25 2.20 -21.19
CA ALA A 316 0.52 3.38 -20.83
C ALA A 316 1.75 3.56 -21.72
N LYS A 317 2.51 2.48 -21.95
CA LYS A 317 3.68 2.48 -22.82
C LYS A 317 3.34 2.84 -24.26
N SER A 318 2.18 2.43 -24.79
CA SER A 318 1.77 2.80 -26.14
C SER A 318 1.37 4.27 -26.28
N GLN A 319 1.11 4.98 -25.17
CA GLN A 319 0.84 6.41 -25.20
C GLN A 319 2.12 7.24 -25.32
N LEU A 320 3.25 6.68 -24.91
CA LEU A 320 4.54 7.36 -25.00
C LEU A 320 4.87 7.59 -26.48
N SER A 321 5.21 8.84 -26.80
CA SER A 321 5.74 9.15 -28.13
C SER A 321 7.08 8.43 -28.30
N ALA A 322 7.34 7.91 -29.51
CA ALA A 322 8.68 7.46 -29.86
C ALA A 322 9.56 8.70 -30.04
N LEU A 323 9.98 9.34 -28.94
CA LEU A 323 10.87 10.49 -28.99
C LEU A 323 12.18 10.16 -28.25
N SER A 324 13.20 9.98 -29.09
CA SER A 324 14.61 10.30 -28.83
C SER A 324 15.41 9.29 -28.00
N LEU A 325 15.65 8.10 -28.55
CA LEU A 325 16.99 7.48 -28.44
C LEU A 325 17.99 8.29 -29.29
N GLY A 326 18.13 9.58 -28.97
CA GLY A 326 19.06 10.52 -29.59
C GLY A 326 20.25 10.73 -28.68
#